data_AF-A0AAW2W1T3-F1
#
_entry.id   AF-A0AAW2W1T3-F1
#
_cell.length_a   1.000
_cell.length_b   1.000
_cell.length_c   1.000
_cell.angle_alpha   90.00
_cell.angle_beta   90.00
_cell.angle_gamma   90.00
#
_symmetry.space_group_name_H-M   'P 1'
#
loop_
_entity.id
_entity.type
_entity.pdbx_description
1 polymer ?
#
loop_
_entity_poly.entity_id
_entity_poly.type
_entity_poly.pdbx_seq_one_letter_code
_entity_poly.pdbx_strand_id
1 'polypeptide(L)'
;MAHILIEEAEKLDLPFQFNPVVSKLENLDIEKLRVKTGEALAISSIMQLHSLLASNNDVRNRSPSTPINAIGIHLQRVAQMNQNTLGDLLEKDMINGYSPRNDSPSSSPLSPTSSPYIDTFLSTLWGLSPKVMVVMEQDSDHNGKSLMERLSESLYFYAALFDCLESALPRASLERLKMEKLLLGEEIKNIIACEGAERKQRHEKLEKWNQRFDLAGFGNVPLSYYAMLQAKRLLQSFNCDGYKIKEENGCVVICWQDRPLFSVSAWRFRR
;
A
#
# COMPACT_ATOMS: atom_id res chain seq x y z
N MET A 1 19.03 14.56 -2.02
CA MET A 1 18.65 13.94 -3.31
C MET A 1 19.16 14.77 -4.49
N ALA A 2 18.63 15.99 -4.74
CA ALA A 2 19.04 16.82 -5.89
C ALA A 2 20.56 16.94 -6.08
N HIS A 3 21.29 17.32 -5.03
CA HIS A 3 22.75 17.43 -5.06
C HIS A 3 23.44 16.16 -5.54
N ILE A 4 23.13 15.01 -4.91
CA ILE A 4 23.74 13.72 -5.24
C ILE A 4 23.44 13.33 -6.70
N LEU A 5 22.19 13.53 -7.16
CA LEU A 5 21.83 13.19 -8.54
C LEU A 5 22.54 14.06 -9.57
N ILE A 6 22.70 15.36 -9.30
CA ILE A 6 23.42 16.28 -10.18
C ILE A 6 24.91 15.91 -10.23
N GLU A 7 25.52 15.68 -9.08
CA GLU A 7 26.93 15.29 -8.99
C GLU A 7 27.23 13.99 -9.74
N GLU A 8 26.38 12.96 -9.58
CA GLU A 8 26.55 11.69 -10.30
C GLU A 8 26.28 11.84 -11.81
N ALA A 9 25.34 12.69 -12.22
CA ALA A 9 25.10 12.97 -13.64
C ALA A 9 26.28 13.70 -14.30
N GLU A 10 26.91 14.65 -13.59
CA GLU A 10 28.11 15.35 -14.04
C GLU A 10 29.28 14.38 -14.22
N LYS A 11 29.48 13.44 -13.27
CA LYS A 11 30.51 12.40 -13.39
C LYS A 11 30.32 11.49 -14.61
N LEU A 12 29.08 11.33 -15.07
CA LEU A 12 28.72 10.50 -16.21
C LEU A 12 28.58 11.28 -17.53
N ASP A 13 28.86 12.59 -17.53
CA ASP A 13 28.66 13.50 -18.68
C ASP A 13 27.22 13.45 -19.23
N LEU A 14 26.24 13.34 -18.33
CA LEU A 14 24.82 13.27 -18.67
C LEU A 14 24.15 14.64 -18.49
N PRO A 15 23.50 15.20 -19.53
CA PRO A 15 22.69 16.40 -19.37
C PRO A 15 21.48 16.08 -18.47
N PHE A 16 21.46 16.65 -17.27
CA PHE A 16 20.48 16.31 -16.24
C PHE A 16 19.90 17.55 -15.57
N GLN A 17 18.60 17.50 -15.26
CA GLN A 17 17.89 18.53 -14.53
C GLN A 17 17.00 17.89 -13.45
N PHE A 18 17.07 18.41 -12.23
CA PHE A 18 16.21 18.01 -11.13
C PHE A 18 15.24 19.15 -10.76
N ASN A 19 13.93 18.89 -10.85
CA ASN A 19 12.89 19.88 -10.55
C ASN A 19 12.07 19.43 -9.32
N PRO A 20 12.37 19.93 -8.11
CA PRO A 20 11.64 19.54 -6.91
C PRO A 20 10.22 20.11 -6.89
N VAL A 21 9.24 19.28 -6.53
CA VAL A 21 7.87 19.70 -6.21
C VAL A 21 7.60 19.37 -4.75
N VAL A 22 7.46 20.39 -3.91
CA VAL A 22 7.17 20.23 -2.48
C VAL A 22 5.65 20.28 -2.27
N SER A 23 5.02 19.11 -2.22
CA SER A 23 3.60 18.97 -1.89
C SER A 23 3.35 17.59 -1.28
N LYS A 24 2.25 17.44 -0.54
CA LYS A 24 1.70 16.12 -0.25
C LYS A 24 1.06 15.57 -1.52
N LEU A 25 1.07 14.25 -1.69
CA LEU A 25 0.47 13.61 -2.88
C LEU A 25 -1.02 13.93 -3.02
N GLU A 26 -1.74 13.97 -1.89
CA GLU A 26 -3.16 14.36 -1.83
C GLU A 26 -3.46 15.81 -2.28
N ASN A 27 -2.42 16.65 -2.39
CA ASN A 27 -2.49 18.05 -2.83
C ASN A 27 -1.56 18.32 -4.02
N LEU A 28 -1.17 17.28 -4.77
CA LEU A 28 -0.29 17.45 -5.90
C LEU A 28 -1.03 18.14 -7.05
N ASP A 29 -0.58 19.34 -7.36
CA ASP A 29 -0.97 20.05 -8.58
C ASP A 29 -0.09 19.59 -9.73
N ILE A 30 -0.71 18.94 -10.72
CA ILE A 30 -0.02 18.32 -11.86
C ILE A 30 0.62 19.36 -12.78
N GLU A 31 0.14 20.60 -12.79
CA GLU A 31 0.78 21.68 -13.56
C GLU A 31 2.20 21.98 -13.03
N LYS A 32 2.45 21.75 -11.73
CA LYS A 32 3.77 21.92 -11.12
C LYS A 32 4.79 20.88 -11.60
N LEU A 33 4.34 19.78 -12.21
CA LEU A 33 5.25 18.80 -12.82
C LEU A 33 5.94 19.34 -14.08
N ARG A 34 5.36 20.37 -14.73
CA ARG A 34 5.94 21.06 -15.90
C ARG A 34 6.37 20.09 -17.02
N VAL A 35 5.56 19.06 -17.27
CA VAL A 35 5.81 18.09 -18.35
C VAL A 35 5.82 18.83 -19.69
N LYS A 36 6.92 18.73 -20.44
CA LYS A 36 7.06 19.44 -21.72
C LYS A 36 6.62 18.56 -22.88
N THR A 37 5.99 19.19 -23.86
CA THR A 37 5.66 18.55 -25.13
C THR A 37 6.93 18.08 -25.84
N GLY A 38 6.93 16.83 -26.31
CA GLY A 38 8.06 16.21 -27.02
C GLY A 38 8.99 15.37 -26.13
N GLU A 39 8.90 15.49 -24.81
CA GLU A 39 9.66 14.65 -23.88
C GLU A 39 8.92 13.30 -23.65
N ALA A 40 9.69 12.22 -23.47
CA ALA A 40 9.13 10.92 -23.06
C ALA A 40 8.94 10.93 -21.54
N LEU A 41 7.71 10.71 -21.08
CA LEU A 41 7.37 10.68 -19.66
C LEU A 41 7.35 9.25 -19.10
N ALA A 42 8.05 9.04 -17.99
CA ALA A 42 7.91 7.86 -17.15
C ALA A 42 7.46 8.27 -15.74
N ILE A 43 6.55 7.51 -15.15
CA ILE A 43 6.04 7.74 -13.78
C ILE A 43 6.49 6.57 -12.91
N SER A 44 6.99 6.85 -11.71
CA SER A 44 7.35 5.84 -10.72
C SER A 44 6.63 6.13 -9.41
N SER A 45 5.78 5.21 -8.97
CA SER A 45 5.08 5.28 -7.69
C SER A 45 5.49 4.12 -6.80
N ILE A 46 6.10 4.42 -5.65
CA ILE A 46 6.62 3.43 -4.71
C ILE A 46 5.93 3.61 -3.35
N MET A 47 4.99 2.72 -3.03
CA MET A 47 4.26 2.66 -1.77
C MET A 47 3.55 3.99 -1.45
N GLN A 48 2.80 4.53 -2.41
CA GLN A 48 2.13 5.83 -2.27
C GLN A 48 0.64 5.80 -2.59
N LEU A 49 0.20 4.97 -3.54
CA LEU A 49 -1.16 5.03 -4.07
C LEU A 49 -2.19 4.54 -3.06
N HIS A 50 -1.84 3.58 -2.19
CA HIS A 50 -2.76 3.10 -1.15
C HIS A 50 -3.24 4.23 -0.23
N SER A 51 -2.42 5.26 0.01
CA SER A 51 -2.79 6.40 0.86
C SER A 51 -3.96 7.22 0.29
N LEU A 52 -4.15 7.18 -1.03
CA LEU A 52 -5.21 7.88 -1.76
C LEU A 52 -6.55 7.12 -1.72
N LEU A 53 -6.56 5.89 -1.21
CA LEU A 53 -7.78 5.12 -0.93
C LEU A 53 -8.52 5.66 0.31
N ALA A 54 -7.89 6.51 1.12
CA ALA A 54 -8.56 7.19 2.22
C ALA A 54 -9.53 8.26 1.69
N SER A 55 -10.83 7.94 1.69
CA SER A 55 -11.87 8.88 1.24
C SER A 55 -12.36 9.80 2.36
N ASN A 56 -12.56 11.08 2.06
CA ASN A 56 -13.22 12.08 2.94
C ASN A 56 -14.77 11.96 2.98
N ASN A 57 -15.34 10.91 2.39
CA ASN A 57 -16.79 10.85 2.13
C ASN A 57 -17.68 10.62 3.36
N ASP A 58 -17.11 10.30 4.53
CA ASP A 58 -17.88 10.11 5.77
C ASP A 58 -18.51 11.41 6.31
N VAL A 59 -18.19 12.57 5.74
CA VAL A 59 -18.78 13.86 6.15
C VAL A 59 -20.19 14.06 5.59
N ARG A 60 -20.55 13.43 4.46
CA ARG A 60 -21.85 13.70 3.79
C ARG A 60 -23.04 12.90 4.33
N ASN A 61 -22.82 11.90 5.18
CA ASN A 61 -23.90 11.10 5.80
C ASN A 61 -24.14 11.41 7.29
N ARG A 62 -23.56 12.47 7.84
CA ARG A 62 -23.94 12.94 9.18
C ARG A 62 -25.10 13.92 9.08
N SER A 63 -26.32 13.39 9.19
CA SER A 63 -27.44 14.18 9.74
C SER A 63 -27.03 14.75 11.11
N PRO A 64 -27.47 15.96 11.49
CA PRO A 64 -27.04 16.58 12.74
C PRO A 64 -27.66 15.84 13.92
N SER A 65 -26.95 14.86 14.47
CA SER A 65 -27.25 14.29 15.78
C SER A 65 -26.62 15.19 16.86
N THR A 66 -27.44 15.49 17.86
CA THR A 66 -27.22 16.31 19.05
C THR A 66 -25.82 16.21 19.70
N PRO A 67 -25.36 17.29 20.38
CA PRO A 67 -24.03 17.33 20.96
C PRO A 67 -23.96 16.41 22.19
N ILE A 68 -23.19 15.33 22.08
CA ILE A 68 -22.80 14.51 23.24
C ILE A 68 -21.41 15.00 23.69
N ASN A 69 -21.42 15.85 24.71
CA ASN A 69 -20.29 16.02 25.61
C ASN A 69 -20.01 14.66 26.28
N ALA A 70 -18.98 13.92 25.84
CA ALA A 70 -18.19 13.00 26.67
C ALA A 70 -17.27 12.09 25.83
N ILE A 71 -16.24 12.63 25.16
CA ILE A 71 -15.09 11.79 24.71
C ILE A 71 -13.79 12.58 24.88
N GLY A 72 -13.47 12.94 26.13
CA GLY A 72 -12.20 13.54 26.53
C GLY A 72 -11.35 12.63 27.42
N ILE A 73 -11.77 11.40 27.69
CA ILE A 73 -11.16 10.55 28.74
C ILE A 73 -10.50 9.27 28.17
N HIS A 74 -10.61 8.98 26.87
CA HIS A 74 -10.19 7.68 26.33
C HIS A 74 -8.83 7.68 25.59
N LEU A 75 -7.92 8.62 25.87
CA LEU A 75 -6.53 8.56 25.37
C LEU A 75 -5.48 8.21 26.45
N GLN A 76 -5.86 8.11 27.72
CA GLN A 76 -4.93 7.75 28.81
C GLN A 76 -4.90 6.25 29.17
N ARG A 77 -5.73 5.41 28.54
CA ARG A 77 -5.80 3.96 28.87
C ARG A 77 -5.02 3.01 27.96
N VAL A 78 -4.47 3.47 26.84
CA VAL A 78 -3.68 2.62 25.95
C VAL A 78 -2.24 2.42 26.46
N ALA A 79 -1.80 3.21 27.45
CA ALA A 79 -0.50 3.04 28.10
C ALA A 79 -0.47 1.95 29.19
N GLN A 80 -1.59 1.26 29.45
CA GLN A 80 -1.70 0.19 30.45
C GLN A 80 -2.53 -0.99 29.93
N MET A 81 -2.03 -1.73 28.93
CA MET A 81 -2.58 -3.04 28.57
C MET A 81 -1.57 -4.14 28.94
N ASN A 82 -1.93 -4.95 29.94
CA ASN A 82 -1.25 -6.19 30.27
C ASN A 82 -1.49 -7.24 29.18
N GLN A 83 -0.53 -8.15 28.99
CA GLN A 83 -0.49 -9.18 27.94
C GLN A 83 -1.65 -10.20 27.93
N ASN A 84 -2.61 -10.12 28.86
CA ASN A 84 -3.60 -11.18 29.08
C ASN A 84 -4.97 -10.93 28.42
N THR A 85 -5.22 -9.75 27.82
CA THR A 85 -6.55 -9.39 27.28
C THR A 85 -6.80 -9.79 25.83
N LEU A 86 -5.77 -10.23 25.09
CA LEU A 86 -5.94 -10.63 23.69
C LEU A 86 -6.63 -12.00 23.56
N GLY A 87 -6.46 -12.89 24.54
CA GLY A 87 -7.10 -14.21 24.57
C GLY A 87 -8.62 -14.13 24.76
N ASP A 88 -9.09 -13.26 25.67
CA ASP A 88 -10.51 -13.10 25.99
C ASP A 88 -11.37 -12.53 24.84
N LEU A 89 -10.74 -11.80 23.91
CA LEU A 89 -11.40 -11.27 22.71
C LEU A 89 -11.63 -12.37 21.65
N LEU A 90 -10.73 -13.34 21.57
CA LEU A 90 -10.82 -14.44 20.60
C LEU A 90 -11.83 -15.52 21.02
N GLU A 91 -12.08 -15.69 22.32
CA GLU A 91 -13.07 -16.66 22.83
C GLU A 91 -14.52 -16.22 22.59
N LYS A 92 -14.79 -14.91 22.55
CA LYS A 92 -16.16 -14.39 22.40
C LYS A 92 -16.77 -14.60 21.01
N ASP A 93 -15.94 -14.79 19.99
CA ASP A 93 -16.40 -15.01 18.61
C ASP A 93 -16.60 -16.50 18.27
N MET A 94 -16.29 -17.44 19.19
CA MET A 94 -16.43 -18.89 18.96
C MET A 94 -17.71 -19.52 19.56
N ILE A 95 -18.61 -18.75 20.20
CA ILE A 95 -19.76 -19.32 20.92
C ILE A 95 -21.12 -19.18 20.20
N ASN A 96 -21.24 -18.40 19.12
CA ASN A 96 -22.51 -18.27 18.40
C ASN A 96 -22.50 -18.98 17.04
N GLY A 97 -22.57 -20.31 17.09
CA GLY A 97 -22.81 -21.18 15.93
C GLY A 97 -24.30 -21.35 15.58
N TYR A 98 -24.61 -21.10 14.31
CA TYR A 98 -25.62 -21.71 13.44
C TYR A 98 -27.14 -21.68 13.76
N SER A 99 -27.88 -21.06 12.84
CA SER A 99 -29.07 -21.69 12.23
C SER A 99 -29.25 -21.19 10.77
N PRO A 100 -29.56 -22.07 9.80
CA PRO A 100 -29.64 -21.70 8.39
C PRO A 100 -31.07 -21.26 8.01
N ARG A 101 -31.19 -20.19 7.21
CA ARG A 101 -32.42 -19.91 6.46
C ARG A 101 -32.05 -19.53 5.02
N ASN A 102 -32.39 -20.42 4.09
CA ASN A 102 -32.36 -20.18 2.65
C ASN A 102 -33.41 -19.14 2.27
N ASP A 103 -33.06 -18.18 1.40
CA ASP A 103 -33.52 -18.15 0.01
C ASP A 103 -33.07 -16.88 -0.74
N SER A 104 -32.76 -17.11 -2.02
CA SER A 104 -32.69 -16.19 -3.18
C SER A 104 -31.31 -15.68 -3.64
N PRO A 105 -30.93 -15.95 -4.91
CA PRO A 105 -29.66 -15.53 -5.49
C PRO A 105 -29.79 -14.15 -6.15
N SER A 106 -28.95 -13.23 -5.73
CA SER A 106 -28.64 -12.03 -6.51
C SER A 106 -27.14 -11.78 -6.39
N SER A 107 -26.37 -12.52 -7.18
CA SER A 107 -24.96 -12.22 -7.41
C SER A 107 -24.85 -10.97 -8.28
N SER A 108 -24.93 -9.81 -7.64
CA SER A 108 -24.46 -8.56 -8.24
C SER A 108 -22.92 -8.56 -8.18
N PRO A 109 -22.21 -8.21 -9.27
CA PRO A 109 -20.76 -8.17 -9.25
C PRO A 109 -20.31 -7.15 -8.19
N LEU A 110 -19.35 -7.56 -7.36
CA LEU A 110 -18.70 -6.72 -6.36
C LEU A 110 -18.04 -5.54 -7.08
N SER A 111 -18.73 -4.41 -7.16
CA SER A 111 -18.09 -3.15 -7.51
C SER A 111 -17.07 -2.84 -6.42
N PRO A 112 -15.78 -2.65 -6.75
CA PRO A 112 -14.82 -2.20 -5.75
C PRO A 112 -15.35 -0.90 -5.15
N THR A 113 -15.40 -0.82 -3.83
CA THR A 113 -15.70 0.43 -3.12
C THR A 113 -14.53 1.37 -3.34
N SER A 114 -14.43 1.96 -4.54
CA SER A 114 -13.34 2.83 -4.93
C SER A 114 -13.50 4.17 -4.23
N SER A 115 -12.40 4.68 -3.66
CA SER A 115 -12.34 6.08 -3.28
C SER A 115 -12.37 6.91 -4.57
N PRO A 116 -13.29 7.86 -4.75
CA PRO A 116 -13.34 8.68 -5.97
C PRO A 116 -12.05 9.49 -6.18
N TYR A 117 -11.27 9.67 -5.10
CA TYR A 117 -10.02 10.41 -5.13
C TYR A 117 -8.92 9.67 -5.91
N ILE A 118 -8.72 8.36 -5.68
CA ILE A 118 -7.70 7.60 -6.42
C ILE A 118 -8.07 7.52 -7.92
N ASP A 119 -9.35 7.33 -8.24
CA ASP A 119 -9.79 7.20 -9.64
C ASP A 119 -9.57 8.52 -10.40
N THR A 120 -9.84 9.66 -9.75
CA THR A 120 -9.53 11.00 -10.29
C THR A 120 -8.02 11.21 -10.45
N PHE A 121 -7.22 10.79 -9.47
CA PHE A 121 -5.77 10.91 -9.54
C PHE A 121 -5.20 10.10 -10.70
N LEU A 122 -5.61 8.83 -10.86
CA LEU A 122 -5.20 7.97 -11.96
C LEU A 122 -5.64 8.52 -13.32
N SER A 123 -6.85 9.07 -13.42
CA SER A 123 -7.32 9.75 -14.64
C SER A 123 -6.44 10.94 -15.00
N THR A 124 -5.95 11.66 -13.99
CA THR A 124 -5.04 12.80 -14.19
C THR A 124 -3.66 12.33 -14.65
N LEU A 125 -3.13 11.26 -14.06
CA LEU A 125 -1.89 10.63 -14.53
C LEU A 125 -2.03 10.09 -15.95
N TRP A 126 -3.19 9.52 -16.29
CA TRP A 126 -3.49 9.04 -17.63
C TRP A 126 -3.48 10.19 -18.64
N GLY A 127 -4.04 11.35 -18.27
CA GLY A 127 -4.03 12.57 -19.09
C GLY A 127 -2.63 13.08 -19.45
N LEU A 128 -1.61 12.76 -18.65
CA LEU A 128 -0.21 13.08 -18.95
C LEU A 128 0.39 12.20 -20.08
N SER A 129 -0.34 11.18 -20.54
CA SER A 129 0.10 10.25 -21.58
C SER A 129 1.49 9.62 -21.34
N PRO A 130 1.77 9.06 -20.14
CA PRO A 130 3.06 8.48 -19.83
C PRO A 130 3.37 7.30 -20.75
N LYS A 131 4.64 7.18 -21.17
CA LYS A 131 5.13 6.00 -21.92
C LYS A 131 5.12 4.76 -21.05
N VAL A 132 5.46 4.91 -19.78
CA VAL A 132 5.39 3.86 -18.77
C VAL A 132 5.11 4.45 -17.39
N MET A 133 4.30 3.76 -16.61
CA MET A 133 4.11 3.97 -15.18
C MET A 133 4.49 2.67 -14.46
N VAL A 134 5.45 2.75 -13.55
CA VAL A 134 5.86 1.62 -12.70
C VAL A 134 5.30 1.86 -11.31
N VAL A 135 4.65 0.84 -10.76
CA VAL A 135 4.01 0.89 -9.45
C VAL A 135 4.54 -0.24 -8.59
N MET A 136 5.01 0.11 -7.39
CA MET A 136 5.32 -0.82 -6.32
C MET A 136 4.40 -0.56 -5.12
N GLU A 137 3.67 -1.57 -4.65
CA GLU A 137 2.73 -1.46 -3.52
C GLU A 137 2.82 -2.69 -2.61
N GLN A 138 2.43 -2.56 -1.34
CA GLN A 138 2.26 -3.72 -0.45
C GLN A 138 1.16 -4.64 -0.99
N ASP A 139 1.41 -5.95 -1.02
CA ASP A 139 0.50 -6.95 -1.57
C ASP A 139 -0.22 -7.72 -0.46
N SER A 140 -1.13 -7.03 0.23
CA SER A 140 -1.93 -7.56 1.35
C SER A 140 -3.24 -6.82 1.48
N ASP A 141 -4.32 -7.50 1.90
CA ASP A 141 -5.65 -6.87 2.02
C ASP A 141 -5.88 -6.25 3.41
N HIS A 142 -5.17 -5.16 3.70
CA HIS A 142 -5.36 -4.40 4.94
C HIS A 142 -6.50 -3.38 4.87
N ASN A 143 -7.23 -3.32 3.74
CA ASN A 143 -8.37 -2.44 3.54
C ASN A 143 -9.72 -3.13 3.76
N GLY A 144 -9.74 -4.22 4.56
CA GLY A 144 -10.95 -4.91 5.01
C GLY A 144 -11.98 -3.98 5.68
N LYS A 145 -13.25 -4.38 5.62
CA LYS A 145 -14.37 -3.58 6.12
C LYS A 145 -14.46 -3.65 7.64
N SER A 146 -14.20 -4.83 8.21
CA SER A 146 -14.23 -5.05 9.66
C SER A 146 -12.85 -4.94 10.29
N LEU A 147 -12.81 -4.60 11.58
CA LEU A 147 -11.56 -4.59 12.34
C LEU A 147 -10.91 -5.98 12.37
N MET A 148 -11.70 -7.05 12.51
CA MET A 148 -11.19 -8.41 12.60
C MET A 148 -10.54 -8.89 11.30
N GLU A 149 -11.11 -8.54 10.14
CA GLU A 149 -10.46 -8.77 8.83
C GLU A 149 -9.10 -8.09 8.76
N ARG A 150 -9.04 -6.80 9.09
CA ARG A 150 -7.81 -6.02 9.05
C ARG A 150 -6.77 -6.52 10.06
N LEU A 151 -7.20 -6.87 11.27
CA LEU A 151 -6.34 -7.37 12.33
C LEU A 151 -5.72 -8.72 11.95
N SER A 152 -6.55 -9.68 11.53
CA SER A 152 -6.09 -11.01 11.14
C SER A 152 -5.07 -10.92 10.00
N GLU A 153 -5.41 -10.21 8.92
CA GLU A 153 -4.52 -10.10 7.76
C GLU A 153 -3.21 -9.36 8.09
N SER A 154 -3.29 -8.31 8.92
CA SER A 154 -2.11 -7.58 9.39
C SER A 154 -1.19 -8.48 10.21
N LEU A 155 -1.72 -9.31 11.11
CA LEU A 155 -0.90 -10.22 11.91
C LEU A 155 -0.08 -11.15 11.02
N TYR A 156 -0.70 -11.79 10.02
CA TYR A 156 0.02 -12.66 9.08
C TYR A 156 1.05 -11.90 8.24
N PHE A 157 0.70 -10.70 7.76
CA PHE A 157 1.61 -9.89 6.93
C PHE A 157 2.82 -9.40 7.72
N TYR A 158 2.60 -8.77 8.87
CA TYR A 158 3.69 -8.19 9.66
C TYR A 158 4.50 -9.28 10.37
N ALA A 159 3.92 -10.42 10.76
CA ALA A 159 4.73 -11.54 11.25
C ALA A 159 5.83 -11.92 10.23
N ALA A 160 5.48 -12.01 8.94
CA ALA A 160 6.47 -12.28 7.90
C ALA A 160 7.53 -11.18 7.76
N LEU A 161 7.17 -9.89 7.91
CA LEU A 161 8.15 -8.79 7.89
C LEU A 161 9.06 -8.78 9.13
N PHE A 162 8.54 -9.10 10.30
CA PHE A 162 9.34 -9.23 11.51
C PHE A 162 10.28 -10.45 11.42
N ASP A 163 9.84 -11.56 10.83
CA ASP A 163 10.68 -12.72 10.51
C ASP A 163 11.81 -12.35 9.53
N CYS A 164 11.52 -11.53 8.50
CA CYS A 164 12.55 -11.00 7.59
C CYS A 164 13.63 -10.24 8.38
N LEU A 165 13.22 -9.33 9.26
CA LEU A 165 14.15 -8.54 10.07
C LEU A 165 14.94 -9.40 11.05
N GLU A 166 14.31 -10.42 11.62
CA GLU A 166 14.99 -11.38 12.49
C GLU A 166 16.04 -12.21 11.74
N SER A 167 15.76 -12.60 10.50
CA SER A 167 16.73 -13.33 9.68
C SER A 167 17.92 -12.47 9.27
N ALA A 168 17.72 -11.16 9.07
CA ALA A 168 18.72 -10.27 8.49
C ALA A 168 19.53 -9.49 9.53
N LEU A 169 18.96 -9.21 10.71
CA LEU A 169 19.54 -8.29 11.69
C LEU A 169 19.52 -8.85 13.13
N PRO A 170 20.61 -8.67 13.90
CA PRO A 170 20.64 -9.02 15.32
C PRO A 170 19.52 -8.33 16.12
N ARG A 171 18.98 -9.00 17.14
CA ARG A 171 17.90 -8.47 18.00
C ARG A 171 18.24 -7.13 18.67
N ALA A 172 19.52 -6.89 18.95
CA ALA A 172 19.99 -5.65 19.57
C ALA A 172 20.29 -4.52 18.56
N SER A 173 20.13 -4.76 17.24
CA SER A 173 20.36 -3.73 16.22
C SER A 173 19.41 -2.55 16.41
N LEU A 174 19.98 -1.35 16.53
CA LEU A 174 19.20 -0.13 16.66
C LEU A 174 18.41 0.17 15.38
N GLU A 175 18.97 -0.19 14.23
CA GLU A 175 18.34 -0.08 12.91
C GLU A 175 17.09 -0.96 12.85
N ARG A 176 17.19 -2.22 13.30
CA ARG A 176 16.06 -3.14 13.42
C ARG A 176 14.98 -2.56 14.34
N LEU A 177 15.34 -2.15 15.55
CA LEU A 177 14.39 -1.59 16.52
C LEU A 177 13.69 -0.33 15.99
N LYS A 178 14.41 0.52 15.25
CA LYS A 178 13.83 1.69 14.58
C LYS A 178 12.86 1.28 13.47
N MET A 179 13.20 0.29 12.65
CA MET A 179 12.32 -0.19 11.58
C MET A 179 11.04 -0.83 12.14
N GLU A 180 11.17 -1.72 13.13
CA GLU A 180 10.03 -2.36 13.80
C GLU A 180 9.10 -1.33 14.44
N LYS A 181 9.65 -0.32 15.13
CA LYS A 181 8.85 0.66 15.87
C LYS A 181 8.32 1.81 15.01
N LEU A 182 9.19 2.45 14.24
CA LEU A 182 8.90 3.73 13.58
C LEU A 182 8.34 3.57 12.17
N LEU A 183 8.48 2.38 11.56
CA LEU A 183 7.88 2.06 10.27
C LEU A 183 6.74 1.07 10.48
N LEU A 184 7.05 -0.20 10.79
CA LEU A 184 6.04 -1.26 10.86
C LEU A 184 5.00 -0.99 11.97
N GLY A 185 5.46 -0.56 13.15
CA GLY A 185 4.59 -0.25 14.29
C GLY A 185 3.60 0.89 14.02
N GLU A 186 4.04 1.96 13.34
CA GLU A 186 3.15 3.06 12.96
C GLU A 186 2.18 2.66 11.84
N GLU A 187 2.59 1.79 10.90
CA GLU A 187 1.68 1.23 9.91
C GLU A 187 0.59 0.35 10.55
N ILE A 188 0.99 -0.60 11.41
CA ILE A 188 0.06 -1.45 12.18
C ILE A 188 -0.91 -0.58 12.98
N LYS A 189 -0.40 0.41 13.71
CA LYS A 189 -1.23 1.33 14.49
C LYS A 189 -2.23 2.07 13.61
N ASN A 190 -1.85 2.54 12.43
CA ASN A 190 -2.78 3.21 11.53
C ASN A 190 -3.85 2.25 10.96
N ILE A 191 -3.51 0.99 10.67
CA ILE A 191 -4.47 -0.01 10.17
C ILE A 191 -5.52 -0.38 11.24
N ILE A 192 -5.08 -0.54 12.49
CA ILE A 192 -5.90 -1.07 13.58
C ILE A 192 -6.63 0.03 14.35
N ALA A 193 -5.95 1.15 14.67
CA ALA A 193 -6.47 2.15 15.60
C ALA A 193 -7.15 3.35 14.90
N CYS A 194 -6.93 3.57 13.60
CA CYS A 194 -7.54 4.67 12.86
C CYS A 194 -8.73 4.20 12.00
N GLU A 195 -9.63 5.12 11.68
CA GLU A 195 -10.74 4.90 10.74
C GLU A 195 -10.95 6.09 9.80
N GLY A 196 -11.87 5.96 8.85
CA GLY A 196 -12.24 7.04 7.93
C GLY A 196 -11.03 7.62 7.19
N ALA A 197 -10.97 8.94 7.08
CA ALA A 197 -9.89 9.65 6.40
C ALA A 197 -8.53 9.61 7.12
N GLU A 198 -8.51 9.32 8.43
CA GLU A 198 -7.28 9.23 9.23
C GLU A 198 -6.54 7.90 9.01
N ARG A 199 -7.26 6.84 8.62
CA ARG A 199 -6.65 5.57 8.20
C ARG A 199 -6.15 5.69 6.76
N LYS A 200 -4.83 5.86 6.62
CA LYS A 200 -4.11 6.01 5.35
C LYS A 200 -3.48 4.69 4.87
N GLN A 201 -3.13 3.79 5.77
CA GLN A 201 -2.57 2.46 5.45
C GLN A 201 -3.69 1.52 5.00
N ARG A 202 -4.04 1.59 3.71
CA ARG A 202 -5.16 0.89 3.07
C ARG A 202 -4.65 -0.04 1.98
N HIS A 203 -3.74 -0.94 2.32
CA HIS A 203 -3.13 -1.84 1.34
C HIS A 203 -4.21 -2.73 0.70
N GLU A 204 -4.05 -2.97 -0.60
CA GLU A 204 -4.90 -3.81 -1.41
C GLU A 204 -3.98 -4.73 -2.24
N LYS A 205 -4.46 -5.94 -2.53
CA LYS A 205 -3.70 -6.92 -3.34
C LYS A 205 -3.49 -6.43 -4.77
N LEU A 206 -2.47 -6.99 -5.44
CA LEU A 206 -2.14 -6.74 -6.84
C LEU A 206 -3.36 -6.85 -7.78
N GLU A 207 -4.25 -7.82 -7.54
CA GLU A 207 -5.46 -8.00 -8.36
C GLU A 207 -6.38 -6.77 -8.34
N LYS A 208 -6.62 -6.17 -7.16
CA LYS A 208 -7.44 -4.96 -7.02
C LYS A 208 -6.77 -3.76 -7.72
N TRP A 209 -5.45 -3.64 -7.60
CA TRP A 209 -4.69 -2.62 -8.31
C TRP A 209 -4.76 -2.79 -9.83
N ASN A 210 -4.61 -4.01 -10.34
CA ASN A 210 -4.70 -4.30 -11.76
C ASN A 210 -6.06 -3.86 -12.34
N GLN A 211 -7.15 -4.21 -11.66
CA GLN A 211 -8.51 -3.79 -12.05
C GLN A 211 -8.63 -2.26 -12.07
N ARG A 212 -8.08 -1.58 -11.05
CA ARG A 212 -8.13 -0.12 -10.95
C ARG A 212 -7.36 0.57 -12.09
N PHE A 213 -6.18 0.06 -12.45
CA PHE A 213 -5.40 0.62 -13.55
C PHE A 213 -6.07 0.38 -14.91
N ASP A 214 -6.64 -0.81 -15.14
CA ASP A 214 -7.37 -1.13 -16.36
C ASP A 214 -8.60 -0.22 -16.54
N LEU A 215 -9.39 -0.03 -15.48
CA LEU A 215 -10.53 0.90 -15.47
C LEU A 215 -10.13 2.36 -15.70
N ALA A 216 -8.93 2.77 -15.27
CA ALA A 216 -8.38 4.10 -15.54
C ALA A 216 -7.77 4.24 -16.96
N GLY A 217 -7.85 3.20 -17.79
CA GLY A 217 -7.38 3.24 -19.18
C GLY A 217 -5.90 2.91 -19.36
N PHE A 218 -5.24 2.32 -18.35
CA PHE A 218 -3.87 1.84 -18.48
C PHE A 218 -3.83 0.39 -18.96
N GLY A 219 -2.91 0.08 -19.87
CA GLY A 219 -2.63 -1.29 -20.28
C GLY A 219 -1.44 -1.86 -19.53
N ASN A 220 -1.55 -3.09 -19.01
CA ASN A 220 -0.44 -3.80 -18.40
C ASN A 220 0.72 -3.99 -19.42
N VAL A 221 1.95 -3.83 -18.94
CA VAL A 221 3.19 -4.10 -19.66
C VAL A 221 3.95 -5.18 -18.90
N PRO A 222 4.08 -6.40 -19.45
CA PRO A 222 4.84 -7.46 -18.80
C PRO A 222 6.29 -7.03 -18.54
N LEU A 223 6.76 -7.25 -17.31
CA LEU A 223 8.15 -7.01 -16.95
C LEU A 223 9.08 -7.93 -17.77
N SER A 224 10.24 -7.40 -18.17
CA SER A 224 11.14 -8.18 -19.01
C SER A 224 11.72 -9.38 -18.25
N TYR A 225 11.88 -10.50 -18.96
CA TYR A 225 12.53 -11.70 -18.43
C TYR A 225 13.91 -11.40 -17.83
N TYR A 226 14.71 -10.54 -18.49
CA TYR A 226 16.02 -10.15 -18.00
C TYR A 226 15.96 -9.35 -16.70
N ALA A 227 15.00 -8.42 -16.55
CA ALA A 227 14.81 -7.69 -15.30
C ALA A 227 14.44 -8.65 -14.15
N MET A 228 13.57 -9.63 -14.41
CA MET A 228 13.24 -10.65 -13.42
C MET A 228 14.43 -11.53 -13.05
N LEU A 229 15.25 -11.91 -14.03
CA LEU A 229 16.46 -12.69 -13.79
C LEU A 229 17.47 -11.90 -12.94
N GLN A 230 17.63 -10.60 -13.21
CA GLN A 230 18.46 -9.71 -12.40
C GLN A 230 17.93 -9.61 -10.96
N ALA A 231 16.62 -9.44 -10.78
CA ALA A 231 16.02 -9.38 -9.45
C ALA A 231 16.23 -10.69 -8.66
N LYS A 232 16.08 -11.86 -9.31
CA LYS A 232 16.36 -13.17 -8.69
C LYS A 232 17.83 -13.31 -8.29
N ARG A 233 18.76 -12.88 -9.13
CA ARG A 233 20.21 -12.89 -8.82
C ARG A 233 20.54 -11.94 -7.67
N LEU A 234 19.89 -10.77 -7.61
CA LEU A 234 20.08 -9.80 -6.54
C LEU A 234 19.71 -10.41 -5.18
N LEU A 235 18.56 -11.10 -5.08
CA LEU A 235 18.16 -11.79 -3.85
C LEU A 235 19.18 -12.87 -3.43
N GLN A 236 19.70 -13.63 -4.40
CA GLN A 236 20.73 -14.64 -4.13
C GLN A 236 22.05 -14.03 -3.62
N SER A 237 22.36 -12.78 -4.01
CA SER A 237 23.63 -12.13 -3.65
C SER A 237 23.68 -11.56 -2.23
N PHE A 238 22.52 -11.30 -1.60
CA PHE A 238 22.43 -10.67 -0.28
C PHE A 238 22.26 -11.66 0.88
N ASN A 239 22.44 -12.97 0.67
CA ASN A 239 22.10 -14.02 1.64
C ASN A 239 20.68 -13.85 2.22
N CYS A 240 19.75 -13.37 1.38
CA CYS A 240 18.35 -13.13 1.73
C CYS A 240 17.56 -14.45 1.71
N ASP A 241 18.04 -15.45 2.45
CA ASP A 241 17.42 -16.77 2.53
C ASP A 241 16.00 -16.64 3.07
N GLY A 242 15.02 -17.06 2.26
CA GLY A 242 13.60 -16.94 2.55
C GLY A 242 12.85 -16.02 1.59
N TYR A 243 13.51 -15.04 0.95
CA TYR A 243 12.85 -14.23 -0.08
C TYR A 243 12.64 -15.03 -1.37
N LYS A 244 11.46 -14.88 -1.98
CA LYS A 244 11.11 -15.47 -3.27
C LYS A 244 10.52 -14.41 -4.19
N ILE A 245 10.76 -14.55 -5.50
CA ILE A 245 10.11 -13.75 -6.55
C ILE A 245 9.17 -14.65 -7.33
N LYS A 246 7.88 -14.30 -7.33
CA LYS A 246 6.82 -14.90 -8.15
C LYS A 246 6.48 -13.97 -9.31
N GLU A 247 6.07 -14.56 -10.42
CA GLU A 247 5.51 -13.84 -11.56
C GLU A 247 4.00 -14.04 -11.57
N GLU A 248 3.26 -12.94 -11.65
CA GLU A 248 1.80 -12.97 -11.71
C GLU A 248 1.32 -11.99 -12.79
N ASN A 249 0.76 -12.52 -13.89
CA ASN A 249 0.22 -11.72 -15.00
C ASN A 249 1.19 -10.66 -15.55
N GLY A 250 2.47 -11.01 -15.71
CA GLY A 250 3.51 -10.08 -16.18
C GLY A 250 4.01 -9.08 -15.12
N CYS A 251 3.52 -9.18 -13.89
CA CYS A 251 3.99 -8.43 -12.72
C CYS A 251 4.90 -9.31 -11.85
N VAL A 252 5.65 -8.68 -10.94
CA VAL A 252 6.50 -9.35 -9.96
C VAL A 252 5.86 -9.25 -8.59
N VAL A 253 5.83 -10.36 -7.85
CA VAL A 253 5.46 -10.39 -6.43
C VAL A 253 6.67 -10.86 -5.63
N ILE A 254 7.10 -10.03 -4.69
CA ILE A 254 8.16 -10.30 -3.73
C ILE A 254 7.51 -10.92 -2.50
N CYS A 255 7.93 -12.14 -2.17
CA CYS A 255 7.43 -12.91 -1.04
C CYS A 255 8.52 -13.11 0.02
N TRP A 256 8.12 -13.26 1.28
CA TRP A 256 8.88 -13.96 2.30
C TRP A 256 8.29 -15.34 2.50
N GLN A 257 9.09 -16.38 2.30
CA GLN A 257 8.62 -17.74 2.12
C GLN A 257 7.52 -17.78 1.06
N ASP A 258 6.30 -18.19 1.42
CA ASP A 258 5.16 -18.21 0.51
C ASP A 258 4.20 -17.02 0.71
N ARG A 259 4.49 -16.13 1.66
CA ARG A 259 3.67 -14.94 1.97
C ARG A 259 4.04 -13.78 1.04
N PRO A 260 3.12 -13.29 0.19
CA PRO A 260 3.31 -12.05 -0.58
C PRO A 260 3.54 -10.85 0.34
N LEU A 261 4.52 -10.00 -0.02
CA LEU A 261 4.85 -8.79 0.72
C LEU A 261 4.62 -7.55 -0.15
N PHE A 262 5.21 -7.54 -1.35
CA PHE A 262 5.16 -6.39 -2.25
C PHE A 262 4.92 -6.86 -3.67
N SER A 263 4.23 -6.06 -4.46
CA SER A 263 4.07 -6.26 -5.90
C SER A 263 4.75 -5.12 -6.66
N VAL A 264 5.27 -5.43 -7.84
CA VAL A 264 5.82 -4.48 -8.81
C VAL A 264 5.15 -4.73 -10.16
N SER A 265 4.54 -3.70 -10.73
CA SER A 265 3.80 -3.75 -11.99
C SER A 265 4.17 -2.59 -12.89
N ALA A 266 4.07 -2.79 -14.20
CA ALA A 266 4.32 -1.75 -15.20
C ALA A 266 3.09 -1.57 -16.10
N TRP A 267 2.83 -0.32 -16.47
CA TRP A 267 1.62 0.10 -17.15
C TRP A 267 1.97 1.11 -18.24
N ARG A 268 1.29 1.05 -19.37
CA ARG A 268 1.40 2.06 -20.43
C ARG A 268 0.06 2.75 -20.65
N PHE A 269 0.13 3.97 -21.14
CA PHE A 269 -1.04 4.63 -21.71
C PHE A 269 -1.65 3.79 -22.84
N ARG A 270 -2.96 3.51 -22.75
CA ARG A 270 -3.77 2.87 -23.79
C ARG A 270 -4.85 3.87 -24.23
N ARG A 271 -4.92 4.15 -25.53
CA ARG A 271 -6.00 4.95 -26.13
C ARG A 271 -7.26 4.12 -26.26
#